data_AF-A0A943H409-F1
#
_entry.id   AF-A0A943H409-F1
#
_cell.length_a   1.000
_cell.length_b   1.000
_cell.length_c   1.000
_cell.angle_alpha   90.00
_cell.angle_beta   90.00
_cell.angle_gamma   90.00
#
_symmetry.space_group_name_H-M   'P 1'
#
loop_
_entity.id
_entity.type
_entity.pdbx_description
1 polymer ?
#
loop_
_entity_poly.entity_id
_entity_poly.type
_entity_poly.pdbx_seq_one_letter_code
_entity_poly.pdbx_strand_id
1 'polypeptide(L)'
;MGWSEGKTLNNCVPGKALGGDVFANTNGVLPSANGRIWYEADVGVDYTMSRSNSKNPAYRILYSNDGLIYGTYDHYDTVFQIFP
;
A
#
# COMPACT_ATOMS: atom_id res chain seq x y z
N MET A 1 -16.59 8.80 4.43
CA MET A 1 -16.65 7.32 4.49
C MET A 1 -16.60 6.75 5.93
N GLY A 2 -16.33 7.55 6.98
CA GLY A 2 -16.56 7.12 8.37
C GLY A 2 -15.57 6.10 8.97
N TRP A 3 -14.62 5.59 8.18
CA TRP A 3 -13.54 4.75 8.67
C TRP A 3 -12.49 5.56 9.43
N SER A 4 -11.92 4.97 10.48
CA SER A 4 -10.80 5.50 11.27
C SER A 4 -9.78 4.40 11.53
N GLU A 5 -8.53 4.79 11.78
CA GLU A 5 -7.48 3.85 12.16
C GLU A 5 -7.89 3.02 13.40
N GLY A 6 -7.44 1.75 13.43
CA GLY A 6 -7.79 0.79 14.48
C GLY A 6 -9.20 0.20 14.38
N LYS A 7 -10.02 0.63 13.40
CA LYS A 7 -11.30 0.00 13.09
C LYS A 7 -11.21 -0.86 11.85
N THR A 8 -11.99 -1.93 11.85
CA THR A 8 -12.26 -2.79 10.70
C THR A 8 -12.88 -1.96 9.57
N LEU A 9 -12.23 -1.91 8.40
CA LEU A 9 -12.75 -1.17 7.23
C LEU A 9 -14.08 -1.73 6.74
N ASN A 10 -14.24 -3.06 6.80
CA ASN A 10 -15.43 -3.75 6.32
C ASN A 10 -16.72 -3.35 7.08
N ASN A 11 -16.61 -2.74 8.27
CA ASN A 11 -17.78 -2.21 8.99
C ASN A 11 -18.36 -0.95 8.33
N CYS A 12 -17.55 -0.18 7.61
CA CYS A 12 -17.96 1.07 6.97
C CYS A 12 -18.11 0.91 5.46
N VAL A 13 -17.23 0.12 4.83
CA VAL A 13 -17.18 -0.05 3.37
C VAL A 13 -16.89 -1.52 3.03
N PRO A 14 -17.91 -2.40 3.02
CA PRO A 14 -17.71 -3.82 2.83
C PRO A 14 -17.06 -4.19 1.49
N GLY A 15 -16.11 -5.14 1.51
CA GLY A 15 -15.46 -5.66 0.31
C GLY A 15 -14.53 -4.66 -0.42
N LYS A 16 -14.14 -3.57 0.24
CA LYS A 16 -13.16 -2.60 -0.29
C LYS A 16 -11.79 -2.80 0.34
N ALA A 17 -10.77 -2.27 -0.33
CA ALA A 17 -9.39 -2.25 0.14
C ALA A 17 -8.85 -0.81 0.15
N LEU A 18 -7.85 -0.55 1.00
CA LEU A 18 -7.14 0.73 1.03
C LEU A 18 -6.05 0.75 -0.04
N GLY A 19 -5.99 1.85 -0.77
CA GLY A 19 -5.00 2.09 -1.81
C GLY A 19 -5.35 3.31 -2.65
N GLY A 20 -4.35 3.82 -3.35
CA GLY A 20 -4.45 5.06 -4.13
C GLY A 20 -3.83 6.28 -3.45
N ASP A 21 -3.39 6.16 -2.21
CA ASP A 21 -2.67 7.24 -1.53
C ASP A 21 -1.28 7.43 -2.14
N VAL A 22 -0.80 8.68 -2.12
CA VAL A 22 0.56 9.01 -2.57
C VAL A 22 1.57 8.42 -1.59
N PHE A 23 2.49 7.62 -2.11
CA PHE A 23 3.63 7.14 -1.37
C PHE A 23 4.78 8.13 -1.50
N ALA A 24 5.16 8.78 -0.41
CA ALA A 24 6.13 9.87 -0.42
C ALA A 24 7.56 9.46 -0.79
N ASN A 25 7.90 8.17 -0.69
CA ASN A 25 9.25 7.64 -0.97
C ASN A 25 10.38 8.40 -0.24
N THR A 26 10.16 8.81 1.01
CA THR A 26 11.11 9.65 1.77
C THR A 26 12.46 8.98 2.01
N ASN A 27 12.48 7.65 2.10
CA ASN A 27 13.69 6.86 2.33
C ASN A 27 14.38 6.46 1.02
N GLY A 28 13.82 6.84 -0.15
CA GLY A 28 14.42 6.60 -1.46
C GLY A 28 14.52 5.13 -1.87
N VAL A 29 13.65 4.26 -1.34
CA VAL A 29 13.65 2.81 -1.65
C VAL A 29 13.21 2.54 -3.09
N LEU A 30 12.46 3.45 -3.71
CA LEU A 30 12.05 3.39 -5.11
C LEU A 30 12.83 4.39 -5.98
N PRO A 31 13.01 4.11 -7.28
CA PRO A 31 13.70 5.03 -8.19
C PRO A 31 12.91 6.32 -8.41
N SER A 32 13.60 7.45 -8.26
CA SER A 32 13.06 8.79 -8.50
C SER A 32 13.32 9.27 -9.93
N ALA A 33 12.36 10.00 -10.51
CA ALA A 33 12.49 10.69 -11.78
C ALA A 33 11.68 11.99 -11.76
N ASN A 34 12.04 12.96 -12.62
CA ASN A 34 11.31 14.23 -12.67
C ASN A 34 9.85 13.99 -13.07
N GLY A 35 8.90 14.49 -12.26
CA GLY A 35 7.47 14.29 -12.46
C GLY A 35 6.95 12.89 -12.09
N ARG A 36 7.79 11.98 -11.58
CA ARG A 36 7.34 10.68 -11.08
C ARG A 36 6.66 10.84 -9.72
N ILE A 37 5.47 10.24 -9.61
CA ILE A 37 4.69 10.13 -8.38
C ILE A 37 4.49 8.64 -8.11
N TRP A 38 4.73 8.25 -6.87
CA TRP A 38 4.46 6.90 -6.38
C TRP A 38 3.14 6.86 -5.62
N TYR A 39 2.44 5.74 -5.75
CA TYR A 39 1.22 5.42 -5.02
C TYR A 39 1.35 4.05 -4.39
N GLU A 40 0.57 3.80 -3.35
CA GLU A 40 0.53 2.51 -2.66
C GLU A 40 -0.88 1.90 -2.61
N ALA A 41 -0.96 0.58 -2.51
CA ALA A 41 -2.16 -0.11 -2.11
C ALA A 41 -1.86 -1.36 -1.27
N ASP A 42 -2.77 -1.68 -0.34
CA ASP A 42 -2.71 -2.88 0.49
C ASP A 42 -2.94 -4.14 -0.38
N VAL A 43 -2.17 -5.20 -0.12
CA VAL A 43 -2.31 -6.50 -0.77
C VAL A 43 -2.48 -7.60 0.29
N GLY A 44 -3.48 -8.46 0.11
CA GLY A 44 -3.69 -9.61 1.00
C GLY A 44 -4.18 -9.28 2.42
N VAL A 45 -4.58 -8.04 2.68
CA VAL A 45 -5.12 -7.60 3.97
C VAL A 45 -6.57 -8.11 4.13
N ASP A 46 -6.84 -8.78 5.26
CA ASP A 46 -8.20 -9.11 5.68
C ASP A 46 -8.81 -7.91 6.42
N TYR A 47 -9.71 -7.21 5.74
CA TYR A 47 -10.41 -6.05 6.28
C TYR A 47 -11.62 -6.39 7.16
N THR A 48 -11.87 -7.68 7.46
CA THR A 48 -12.81 -8.08 8.54
C THR A 48 -12.20 -7.91 9.94
N MET A 49 -10.88 -7.72 10.01
CA MET A 49 -10.16 -7.29 11.21
C MET A 49 -9.56 -5.89 11.03
N SER A 50 -8.99 -5.33 12.11
CA SER A 50 -8.23 -4.08 12.01
C SER A 50 -7.07 -4.24 11.03
N ARG A 51 -6.79 -3.21 10.21
CA ARG A 51 -5.63 -3.18 9.31
C ARG A 51 -4.32 -3.49 10.06
N SER A 52 -4.17 -2.98 11.29
CA SER A 52 -3.00 -3.17 12.16
C SER A 52 -2.92 -4.51 12.88
N ASN A 53 -3.86 -5.43 12.63
CA ASN A 53 -3.81 -6.77 13.22
C ASN A 53 -2.55 -7.50 12.76
N SER A 54 -1.81 -8.13 13.68
CA SER A 54 -0.56 -8.85 13.38
C SER A 54 -0.72 -10.06 12.46
N LYS A 55 -1.95 -10.53 12.24
CA LYS A 55 -2.26 -11.57 11.25
C LYS A 55 -2.31 -11.04 9.82
N ASN A 56 -2.50 -9.73 9.64
CA ASN A 56 -2.48 -9.13 8.32
C ASN A 56 -1.04 -9.04 7.82
N PRO A 57 -0.81 -9.34 6.53
CA PRO A 57 0.50 -9.21 5.96
C PRO A 57 0.91 -7.74 5.81
N ALA A 58 2.21 -7.50 5.86
CA ALA A 58 2.82 -6.19 5.63
C ALA A 58 2.91 -5.81 4.14
N TYR A 59 2.16 -6.51 3.28
CA TYR A 59 2.39 -6.49 1.84
C TYR A 59 1.75 -5.28 1.18
N ARG A 60 2.48 -4.62 0.29
CA ARG A 60 1.98 -3.49 -0.49
C ARG A 60 2.43 -3.60 -1.93
N ILE A 61 1.59 -3.11 -2.83
CA ILE A 61 1.98 -2.78 -4.19
C ILE A 61 2.33 -1.29 -4.24
N LEU A 62 3.42 -0.95 -4.92
CA LEU A 62 3.91 0.40 -5.14
C LEU A 62 3.92 0.62 -6.65
N TYR A 63 3.13 1.57 -7.14
CA TYR A 63 2.99 1.82 -8.58
C TYR A 63 3.21 3.29 -8.89
N SER A 64 3.89 3.58 -9.99
CA SER A 64 4.16 4.94 -10.41
C SER A 64 3.17 5.44 -11.45
N ASN A 65 3.04 6.76 -11.56
CA ASN A 65 2.27 7.40 -12.64
C ASN A 65 2.84 7.15 -14.04
N ASP A 66 4.08 6.66 -14.15
CA ASP A 66 4.76 6.35 -15.41
C ASP A 66 4.94 4.83 -15.66
N GLY A 67 4.24 3.98 -14.90
CA GLY A 67 4.04 2.57 -15.25
C GLY A 67 4.91 1.54 -14.53
N LEU A 68 5.84 1.97 -13.67
CA LEU A 68 6.63 1.04 -12.85
C LEU A 68 5.78 0.41 -11.76
N ILE A 69 6.06 -0.87 -11.47
CA ILE A 69 5.39 -1.61 -10.40
C ILE A 69 6.41 -2.34 -9.55
N TYR A 70 6.34 -2.12 -8.25
CA TYR A 70 7.14 -2.76 -7.20
C TYR A 70 6.22 -3.37 -6.14
N GLY A 71 6.75 -4.34 -5.40
CA GLY A 71 6.13 -4.88 -4.20
C GLY A 71 7.05 -4.75 -2.99
N THR A 72 6.47 -4.79 -1.80
CA THR A 72 7.18 -4.98 -0.51
C THR A 72 6.44 -6.05 0.29
N TYR A 73 7.18 -6.80 1.10
CA TYR A 73 6.64 -7.79 2.03
C TYR A 73 6.80 -7.39 3.50
N ASP A 74 7.44 -6.25 3.77
CA ASP A 74 8.06 -5.92 5.06
C ASP A 74 7.87 -4.44 5.42
N HIS A 75 6.69 -3.88 5.17
CA HIS A 75 6.39 -2.49 5.51
C HIS A 75 7.41 -1.49 4.92
N TYR A 76 7.69 -1.63 3.63
CA TYR A 76 8.54 -0.73 2.84
C TYR A 76 10.03 -0.77 3.19
N ASP A 77 10.49 -1.70 4.04
CA ASP A 77 11.92 -1.88 4.36
C ASP A 77 12.72 -2.32 3.14
N THR A 78 12.17 -3.26 2.37
CA THR A 78 12.71 -3.68 1.08
C THR A 78 11.65 -3.70 0.00
N VAL A 79 12.09 -3.49 -1.25
CA VAL A 79 11.23 -3.51 -2.43
C VAL A 79 11.81 -4.43 -3.50
N PHE A 80 10.93 -5.06 -4.26
CA PHE A 80 11.29 -5.85 -5.43
C PHE A 80 10.47 -5.39 -6.63
N GLN A 81 11.09 -5.39 -7.80
CA GLN A 81 10.43 -4.99 -9.04
C GLN A 81 9.52 -6.11 -9.55
N ILE A 82 8.30 -5.75 -9.93
CA ILE A 82 7.30 -6.67 -10.51
C ILE A 82 7.19 -6.43 -12.02
N PHE A 83 7.10 -5.17 -12.43
CA PHE A 83 6.96 -4.78 -13.83
C PHE A 83 7.94 -3.65 -14.19
N PRO A 84 8.63 -3.75 -15.34
CA PRO A 84 9.52 -2.71 -15.85
C PRO A 84 8.81 -1.51 -16.47
#